data_AF-A0A1M6D5C0-F1
#
_entry.id   AF-A0A1M6D5C0-F1
#
_cell.length_a   1.000
_cell.length_b   1.000
_cell.length_c   1.000
_cell.angle_alpha   90.00
_cell.angle_beta   90.00
_cell.angle_gamma   90.00
#
_symmetry.space_group_name_H-M   'P 1'
#
loop_
_entity.id
_entity.type
_entity.pdbx_description
1 polymer ?
#
loop_
_entity_poly.entity_id
_entity_poly.type
_entity_poly.pdbx_seq_one_letter_code
_entity_poly.pdbx_strand_id
1 'polypeptide(L)'
;MKKIAALSLLFVSSFVFAQSSEKIKYSKEKIKEMEAYLFEEVFTTVNNKKTSTVILKDGRVIKGYFKDIDRKKGQITDIKFKDSVTGKQEELDAALISELYLAPSGAEKGAKAFKNATNIRSLATKKMKKATNKETVYFKNQTVSLKNKKEIKEYLMQLINPEFNSIIEVYGDPNANETQGVSFGGMQMGGGLLKSFYLKKGDKVFWMHKSDFGDYYNEIFGDNPEFIKQYPLNSIEWGYLSFLIYEYTRMTEESKQ
;
A
#
# COMPACT_ATOMS: atom_id res chain seq x y z
N MET A 1 -17.82 -56.99 -29.69
CA MET A 1 -16.44 -56.53 -29.97
C MET A 1 -16.29 -55.13 -29.42
N LYS A 2 -15.26 -54.94 -28.60
CA LYS A 2 -14.94 -53.73 -27.81
C LYS A 2 -14.62 -52.54 -28.73
N LYS A 3 -15.13 -51.34 -28.44
CA LYS A 3 -14.41 -50.08 -28.62
C LYS A 3 -14.79 -49.09 -27.51
N ILE A 4 -13.87 -48.96 -26.57
CA ILE A 4 -13.79 -47.91 -25.55
C ILE A 4 -13.42 -46.63 -26.30
N ALA A 5 -14.25 -45.58 -26.21
CA ALA A 5 -13.87 -44.24 -26.65
C ALA A 5 -13.42 -43.45 -25.42
N ALA A 6 -12.14 -43.05 -25.45
CA ALA A 6 -11.43 -42.45 -24.35
C ALA A 6 -11.87 -41.01 -24.08
N LEU A 7 -11.90 -40.70 -22.79
CA LEU A 7 -12.09 -39.41 -22.15
C LEU A 7 -10.95 -38.45 -22.53
N SER A 8 -11.22 -37.40 -23.29
CA SER A 8 -10.28 -36.29 -23.51
C SER A 8 -10.54 -35.18 -22.49
N LEU A 9 -9.96 -35.31 -21.30
CA LEU A 9 -9.80 -34.21 -20.36
C LEU A 9 -8.76 -33.24 -20.94
N LEU A 10 -9.23 -32.14 -21.52
CA LEU A 10 -8.39 -30.98 -21.83
C LEU A 10 -7.98 -30.32 -20.51
N PHE A 11 -6.88 -30.81 -19.92
CA PHE A 11 -6.09 -29.99 -19.02
C PHE A 11 -5.46 -28.88 -19.86
N VAL A 12 -6.05 -27.69 -19.83
CA VAL A 12 -5.32 -26.47 -20.20
C VAL A 12 -4.30 -26.25 -19.10
N SER A 13 -3.12 -26.83 -19.26
CA SER A 13 -1.95 -26.43 -18.50
C SER A 13 -1.66 -25.00 -18.91
N SER A 14 -1.93 -24.05 -18.01
CA SER A 14 -1.39 -22.70 -18.08
C SER A 14 0.13 -22.84 -17.97
N PHE A 15 0.78 -23.10 -19.10
CA PHE A 15 2.23 -23.06 -19.21
C PHE A 15 2.65 -21.67 -18.73
N VAL A 16 3.35 -21.69 -17.61
CA VAL A 16 4.07 -20.58 -17.03
C VAL A 16 4.90 -19.97 -18.14
N PHE A 17 4.49 -18.81 -18.67
CA PHE A 17 5.40 -17.88 -19.32
C PHE A 17 6.34 -17.33 -18.24
N ALA A 18 7.19 -18.20 -17.71
CA ALA A 18 8.51 -17.81 -17.21
C ALA A 18 9.35 -17.63 -18.47
N GLN A 19 8.92 -16.69 -19.33
CA GLN A 19 9.74 -16.25 -20.44
C GLN A 19 10.94 -15.56 -19.81
N SER A 20 12.10 -16.09 -20.13
CA SER A 20 13.41 -15.48 -19.98
C SER A 20 13.45 -14.12 -20.68
N SER A 21 12.77 -13.11 -20.14
CA SER A 21 13.00 -11.73 -20.53
C SER A 21 14.46 -11.42 -20.22
N GLU A 22 15.21 -10.91 -21.19
CA GLU A 22 16.58 -10.46 -20.95
C GLU A 22 16.59 -9.44 -19.81
N LYS A 23 17.57 -9.57 -18.91
CA LYS A 23 17.71 -8.62 -17.80
C LYS A 23 18.03 -7.24 -18.38
N ILE A 24 17.12 -6.30 -18.19
CA ILE A 24 17.26 -4.92 -18.62
C ILE A 24 18.23 -4.20 -17.67
N LYS A 25 19.24 -3.54 -18.26
CA LYS A 25 20.14 -2.63 -17.54
C LYS A 25 19.64 -1.20 -17.73
N TYR A 26 19.06 -0.62 -16.69
CA TYR A 26 18.58 0.75 -16.71
C TYR A 26 19.72 1.77 -16.58
N SER A 27 19.55 2.96 -17.16
CA SER A 27 20.45 4.09 -16.92
C SER A 27 20.44 4.51 -15.45
N LYS A 28 21.47 5.24 -15.01
CA LYS A 28 21.55 5.75 -13.63
C LYS A 28 20.39 6.69 -13.31
N GLU A 29 19.97 7.49 -14.30
CA GLU A 29 18.86 8.43 -14.21
C GLU A 29 17.56 7.66 -14.00
N LYS A 30 17.33 6.60 -14.77
CA LYS A 30 16.14 5.76 -14.63
C LYS A 30 16.13 5.01 -13.30
N ILE A 31 17.27 4.50 -12.83
CA ILE A 31 17.39 3.91 -11.50
C ILE A 31 16.99 4.92 -10.44
N LYS A 32 17.47 6.16 -10.52
CA LYS A 32 17.12 7.23 -9.57
C LYS A 32 15.61 7.55 -9.57
N GLU A 33 14.95 7.49 -10.73
CA GLU A 33 13.49 7.60 -10.83
C GLU A 33 12.79 6.42 -10.15
N MET A 34 13.23 5.19 -10.42
CA MET A 34 12.65 3.98 -9.82
C MET A 34 12.85 3.92 -8.30
N GLU A 35 13.94 4.50 -7.80
CA GLU A 35 14.22 4.64 -6.37
C GLU A 35 13.36 5.70 -5.67
N ALA A 36 12.63 6.54 -6.42
CA ALA A 36 11.74 7.52 -5.85
C ALA A 36 10.61 6.82 -5.08
N TYR A 37 10.55 7.07 -3.78
CA TYR A 37 9.48 6.55 -2.94
C TYR A 37 8.25 7.44 -3.06
N LEU A 38 7.20 6.91 -3.68
CA LEU A 38 5.98 7.65 -4.03
C LEU A 38 4.82 7.38 -3.08
N PHE A 39 4.94 6.42 -2.17
CA PHE A 39 3.92 6.21 -1.16
C PHE A 39 4.01 7.26 -0.05
N GLU A 40 2.86 7.56 0.51
CA GLU A 40 2.74 8.33 1.71
C GLU A 40 3.24 7.55 2.93
N GLU A 41 3.69 8.31 3.92
CA GLU A 41 4.14 7.78 5.20
C GLU A 41 2.98 7.09 5.95
N VAL A 42 3.21 5.88 6.47
CA VAL A 42 2.25 5.18 7.34
C VAL A 42 2.26 5.80 8.73
N PHE A 43 1.15 6.37 9.18
CA PHE A 43 0.99 6.94 10.51
C PHE A 43 0.32 5.95 11.46
N THR A 44 0.91 5.79 12.63
CA THR A 44 0.46 4.85 13.67
C THR A 44 -0.19 5.55 14.85
N THR A 45 0.06 6.86 14.99
CA THR A 45 -0.46 7.71 16.05
C THR A 45 -1.21 8.92 15.47
N VAL A 46 -2.31 9.26 16.12
CA VAL A 46 -3.24 10.28 15.65
C VAL A 46 -3.56 11.27 16.76
N ASN A 47 -4.02 12.46 16.38
CA ASN A 47 -4.28 13.57 17.28
C ASN A 47 -5.77 13.65 17.64
N ASN A 48 -6.11 13.33 18.89
CA ASN A 48 -7.48 13.34 19.41
C ASN A 48 -8.05 14.73 19.71
N LYS A 49 -7.23 15.79 19.62
CA LYS A 49 -7.65 17.18 19.84
C LYS A 49 -8.02 17.91 18.55
N LYS A 50 -7.73 17.31 17.39
CA LYS A 50 -8.11 17.86 16.09
C LYS A 50 -9.36 17.17 15.58
N THR A 51 -10.17 17.93 14.84
CA THR A 51 -11.39 17.41 14.24
C THR A 51 -11.04 16.32 13.22
N SER A 52 -11.76 15.21 13.31
CA SER A 52 -11.76 14.07 12.41
C SER A 52 -13.09 14.02 11.66
N THR A 53 -13.08 13.35 10.51
CA THR A 53 -14.29 13.12 9.70
C THR A 53 -14.48 11.61 9.54
N VAL A 54 -15.69 11.13 9.83
CA VAL A 54 -16.12 9.75 9.59
C VAL A 54 -17.18 9.79 8.51
N ILE A 55 -17.06 8.93 7.49
CA ILE A 55 -18.10 8.70 6.49
C ILE A 55 -18.60 7.28 6.68
N LEU A 56 -19.86 7.14 7.03
CA LEU A 56 -20.51 5.84 7.22
C LEU A 56 -20.93 5.23 5.88
N LYS A 57 -21.12 3.91 5.86
CA LYS A 57 -21.58 3.19 4.65
C LYS A 57 -22.97 3.59 4.19
N ASP A 58 -23.79 4.14 5.09
CA ASP A 58 -25.10 4.72 4.76
C ASP A 58 -25.01 6.15 4.20
N GLY A 59 -23.80 6.69 4.03
CA GLY A 59 -23.54 8.03 3.48
C GLY A 59 -23.53 9.16 4.52
N ARG A 60 -23.85 8.89 5.80
CA ARG A 60 -23.78 9.92 6.85
C ARG A 60 -22.33 10.36 7.08
N VAL A 61 -22.16 11.67 7.26
CA VAL A 61 -20.86 12.28 7.58
C VAL A 61 -20.89 12.83 8.99
N ILE A 62 -19.99 12.34 9.84
CA ILE A 62 -19.87 12.74 11.24
C ILE A 62 -18.54 13.48 11.41
N LYS A 63 -18.60 14.70 11.97
CA LYS A 63 -17.42 15.50 12.30
C LYS A 63 -17.31 15.64 13.81
N GLY A 64 -16.10 15.56 14.32
CA GLY A 64 -15.89 15.51 15.77
C GLY A 64 -14.51 15.05 16.17
N TYR A 65 -14.40 14.52 17.38
CA TYR A 65 -13.13 14.15 17.98
C TYR A 65 -13.19 12.68 18.39
N PHE A 66 -12.18 11.89 18.02
CA PHE A 66 -12.08 10.54 18.57
C PHE A 66 -11.63 10.63 20.04
N LYS A 67 -12.16 9.73 20.86
CA LYS A 67 -11.77 9.51 22.26
C LYS A 67 -10.80 8.35 22.37
N ASP A 68 -11.08 7.31 21.60
CA ASP A 68 -10.30 6.08 21.60
C ASP A 68 -10.35 5.43 20.22
N ILE A 69 -9.35 4.60 19.93
CA ILE A 69 -9.26 3.83 18.69
C ILE A 69 -8.69 2.45 19.00
N ASP A 70 -9.53 1.45 18.83
CA ASP A 70 -9.16 0.05 18.98
C ASP A 70 -8.52 -0.48 17.70
N ARG A 71 -7.48 -1.29 17.88
CA ARG A 71 -6.68 -1.81 16.76
C ARG A 71 -6.37 -3.29 16.93
N LYS A 72 -6.46 -4.04 15.83
CA LYS A 72 -5.96 -5.41 15.72
C LYS A 72 -4.81 -5.44 14.72
N LYS A 73 -3.61 -5.83 15.20
CA LYS A 73 -2.37 -5.81 14.40
C LYS A 73 -2.14 -4.46 13.70
N GLY A 74 -2.46 -3.36 14.39
CA GLY A 74 -2.26 -2.00 13.92
C GLY A 74 -3.39 -1.43 13.06
N GLN A 75 -4.23 -2.27 12.45
CA GLN A 75 -5.39 -1.83 11.69
C GLN A 75 -6.55 -1.51 12.64
N ILE A 76 -7.31 -0.47 12.31
CA ILE A 76 -8.39 0.04 13.18
C ILE A 76 -9.61 -0.89 13.06
N THR A 77 -10.13 -1.34 14.20
CA THR A 77 -11.38 -2.12 14.27
C THR A 77 -12.54 -1.25 14.69
N ASP A 78 -12.33 -0.31 15.61
CA ASP A 78 -13.40 0.49 16.19
C ASP A 78 -12.87 1.88 16.54
N ILE A 79 -13.75 2.88 16.49
CA ILE A 79 -13.47 4.22 16.97
C ILE A 79 -14.55 4.67 17.95
N LYS A 80 -14.14 5.20 19.10
CA LYS A 80 -15.04 5.94 19.99
C LYS A 80 -15.01 7.39 19.58
N PHE A 81 -16.13 7.89 19.04
CA PHE A 81 -16.23 9.20 18.44
C PHE A 81 -17.15 10.11 19.25
N LYS A 82 -16.74 11.37 19.42
CA LYS A 82 -17.57 12.43 20.00
C LYS A 82 -17.90 13.44 18.90
N ASP A 83 -19.17 13.49 18.51
CA ASP A 83 -19.69 14.46 17.55
C ASP A 83 -19.46 15.91 18.08
N SER A 84 -18.94 16.80 17.22
CA SER A 84 -18.62 18.18 17.62
C SER A 84 -19.85 19.08 17.77
N VAL A 85 -20.96 18.74 17.12
CA VAL A 85 -22.21 19.51 17.12
C VAL A 85 -23.11 19.09 18.26
N THR A 86 -23.37 17.78 18.38
CA THR A 86 -24.31 17.24 19.37
C THR A 86 -23.64 16.91 20.70
N GLY A 87 -22.33 16.72 20.70
CA GLY A 87 -21.58 16.25 21.87
C GLY A 87 -21.82 14.78 22.22
N LYS A 88 -22.67 14.07 21.45
CA LYS A 88 -22.98 12.66 21.65
C LYS A 88 -21.71 11.83 21.40
N GLN A 89 -21.52 10.83 22.25
CA GLN A 89 -20.48 9.83 22.08
C GLN A 89 -21.09 8.55 21.54
N GLU A 90 -20.41 7.94 20.58
CA GLU A 90 -20.77 6.65 20.03
C GLU A 90 -19.52 5.86 19.66
N GLU A 91 -19.63 4.54 19.76
CA GLU A 91 -18.61 3.61 19.30
C GLU A 91 -19.03 3.09 17.93
N LEU A 92 -18.14 3.20 16.95
CA LEU A 92 -18.39 2.85 15.56
C LEU A 92 -17.40 1.75 15.17
N ASP A 93 -17.93 0.55 14.94
CA ASP A 93 -17.19 -0.57 14.35
C ASP A 93 -16.82 -0.21 12.89
N ALA A 94 -15.65 -0.66 12.45
CA ALA A 94 -15.18 -0.54 11.08
C ALA A 94 -16.26 -0.99 10.08
N ALA A 95 -17.03 -2.03 10.40
CA ALA A 95 -18.14 -2.54 9.60
C ALA A 95 -19.22 -1.51 9.23
N LEU A 96 -19.34 -0.42 10.00
CA LEU A 96 -20.28 0.68 9.75
C LEU A 96 -19.64 1.84 8.97
N ILE A 97 -18.31 1.91 8.97
CA ILE A 97 -17.54 3.03 8.43
C ILE A 97 -17.09 2.69 7.01
N SER A 98 -17.27 3.63 6.08
CA SER A 98 -16.70 3.55 4.73
C SER A 98 -15.31 4.19 4.70
N GLU A 99 -15.20 5.41 5.24
CA GLU A 99 -13.99 6.21 5.21
C GLU A 99 -13.76 6.94 6.52
N LEU A 100 -12.50 7.16 6.86
CA LEU A 100 -12.10 7.84 8.08
C LEU A 100 -10.90 8.75 7.81
N TYR A 101 -11.01 10.00 8.26
CA TYR A 101 -9.96 11.01 8.14
C TYR A 101 -9.49 11.44 9.53
N LEU A 102 -8.24 11.09 9.87
CA LEU A 102 -7.65 11.39 11.18
C LEU A 102 -6.49 12.37 11.04
N ALA A 103 -6.40 13.34 11.93
CA ALA A 103 -5.20 14.17 11.99
C ALA A 103 -4.03 13.33 12.54
N PRO A 104 -2.84 13.31 11.90
CA PRO A 104 -1.68 12.64 12.47
C PRO A 104 -1.17 13.37 13.72
N SER A 105 -0.52 12.65 14.63
CA SER A 105 0.07 13.28 15.82
C SER A 105 1.22 14.23 15.45
N GLY A 106 1.36 15.33 16.18
CA GLY A 106 2.43 16.30 15.92
C GLY A 106 3.83 15.73 16.17
N ALA A 107 3.96 14.86 17.18
CA ALA A 107 5.21 14.19 17.50
C ALA A 107 5.62 13.20 16.39
N GLU A 108 4.70 12.39 15.87
CA GLU A 108 5.01 11.44 14.78
C GLU A 108 5.32 12.18 13.47
N LYS A 109 4.62 13.28 13.16
CA LYS A 109 4.99 14.17 12.06
C LYS A 109 6.42 14.67 12.18
N GLY A 110 6.80 15.16 13.36
CA GLY A 110 8.14 15.65 13.65
C GLY A 110 9.20 14.55 13.51
N ALA A 111 8.95 13.37 14.09
CA ALA A 111 9.85 12.22 14.01
C ALA A 111 10.08 11.75 12.56
N LYS A 112 9.01 11.66 11.76
CA LYS A 112 9.10 11.32 10.33
C LYS A 112 9.82 12.39 9.52
N ALA A 113 9.56 13.67 9.79
CA ALA A 113 10.28 14.78 9.14
C ALA A 113 11.78 14.73 9.47
N PHE A 114 12.15 14.44 10.71
CA PHE A 114 13.54 14.28 11.12
C PHE A 114 14.20 13.07 10.46
N LYS A 115 13.55 11.89 10.47
CA LYS A 115 14.01 10.68 9.78
C LYS A 115 14.24 10.93 8.29
N ASN A 116 13.33 11.68 7.65
CA ASN A 116 13.48 12.03 6.23
C ASN A 116 14.66 12.97 6.03
N ALA A 117 14.90 13.95 6.91
CA ALA A 117 16.05 14.85 6.81
C ALA A 117 17.41 14.13 6.98
N THR A 118 17.47 13.07 7.79
CA THR A 118 18.72 12.32 8.05
C THR A 118 19.01 11.21 7.04
N ASN A 119 18.01 10.72 6.31
CA ASN A 119 18.18 9.70 5.27
C ASN A 119 18.74 10.30 3.97
N ILE A 120 19.94 9.88 3.57
CA ILE A 120 20.69 10.39 2.40
C ILE A 120 19.92 10.26 1.07
N ARG A 121 18.99 9.28 0.93
CA ARG A 121 18.13 9.16 -0.27
C ARG A 121 17.12 10.32 -0.41
N SER A 122 16.72 10.99 0.68
CA SER A 122 15.78 12.13 0.61
C SER A 122 16.42 13.40 0.04
N LEU A 123 17.75 13.54 0.15
CA LEU A 123 18.51 14.67 -0.39
C LEU A 123 18.54 14.66 -1.93
N ALA A 124 18.41 13.47 -2.54
CA ALA A 124 18.35 13.30 -3.99
C ALA A 124 16.99 13.74 -4.59
N THR A 125 15.96 13.89 -3.76
CA THR A 125 14.58 14.24 -4.12
C THR A 125 14.14 15.54 -3.42
N LYS A 126 14.78 16.66 -3.80
CA LYS A 126 14.42 18.04 -3.36
C LYS A 126 12.95 18.47 -3.64
N LYS A 127 12.09 17.59 -4.16
CA LYS A 127 10.65 17.83 -4.40
C LYS A 127 9.71 17.19 -3.38
N MET A 128 10.20 16.43 -2.38
CA MET A 128 9.38 15.70 -1.40
C MET A 128 9.05 16.49 -0.11
N LYS A 129 8.77 17.80 -0.20
CA LYS A 129 8.27 18.60 0.95
C LYS A 129 6.77 18.37 1.27
N LYS A 130 6.03 17.65 0.41
CA LYS A 130 4.58 17.45 0.58
C LYS A 130 4.21 16.27 1.49
N ALA A 131 5.03 15.22 1.59
CA ALA A 131 4.66 13.99 2.31
C ALA A 131 4.54 14.15 3.84
N THR A 132 5.24 15.12 4.44
CA THR A 132 5.26 15.32 5.90
C THR A 132 4.26 16.37 6.42
N ASN A 133 3.68 17.19 5.53
CA ASN A 133 2.71 18.24 5.88
C ASN A 133 1.24 17.79 5.72
N LYS A 134 0.95 16.51 5.91
CA LYS A 134 -0.43 16.02 5.85
C LYS A 134 -1.27 16.56 6.99
N GLU A 135 -2.37 17.23 6.67
CA GLU A 135 -3.36 17.66 7.66
C GLU A 135 -4.18 16.46 8.17
N THR A 136 -4.46 15.51 7.29
CA THR A 136 -5.21 14.29 7.57
C THR A 136 -4.56 13.05 6.95
N VAL A 137 -4.74 11.93 7.63
CA VAL A 137 -4.47 10.56 7.18
C VAL A 137 -5.80 9.97 6.71
N TYR A 138 -5.81 9.40 5.51
CA TYR A 138 -6.99 8.81 4.91
C TYR A 138 -7.00 7.30 5.15
N PHE A 139 -8.06 6.83 5.80
CA PHE A 139 -8.34 5.41 6.02
C PHE A 139 -9.58 5.02 5.22
N LYS A 140 -9.52 3.86 4.59
CA LYS A 140 -10.64 3.26 3.86
C LYS A 140 -10.94 1.90 4.44
N ASN A 141 -12.23 1.55 4.49
CA ASN A 141 -12.66 0.24 4.94
C ASN A 141 -12.27 -0.83 3.93
N GLN A 142 -11.68 -1.93 4.41
CA GLN A 142 -11.34 -3.10 3.61
C GLN A 142 -11.76 -4.38 4.34
N THR A 143 -12.38 -5.30 3.59
CA THR A 143 -12.59 -6.68 4.03
C THR A 143 -11.34 -7.49 3.71
N VAL A 144 -10.58 -7.88 4.74
CA VAL A 144 -9.28 -8.54 4.55
C VAL A 144 -8.99 -9.54 5.65
N SER A 145 -8.12 -10.51 5.35
CA SER A 145 -7.48 -11.32 6.38
C SER A 145 -6.13 -10.73 6.79
N LEU A 146 -6.00 -10.31 8.05
CA LEU A 146 -4.75 -9.74 8.55
C LEU A 146 -3.62 -10.76 8.48
N LYS A 147 -2.54 -10.40 7.77
CA LYS A 147 -1.38 -11.27 7.52
C LYS A 147 -1.76 -12.65 6.96
N ASN A 148 -2.83 -12.72 6.17
CA ASN A 148 -3.34 -13.93 5.53
C ASN A 148 -3.71 -15.08 6.52
N LYS A 149 -4.17 -14.74 7.74
CA LYS A 149 -4.44 -15.70 8.85
C LYS A 149 -5.88 -16.24 8.92
N LYS A 150 -6.56 -16.41 7.79
CA LYS A 150 -7.91 -16.99 7.60
C LYS A 150 -9.11 -16.23 8.20
N GLU A 151 -8.96 -15.51 9.31
CA GLU A 151 -10.04 -14.65 9.81
C GLU A 151 -10.20 -13.46 8.85
N ILE A 152 -11.34 -13.37 8.18
CA ILE A 152 -11.72 -12.25 7.30
C ILE A 152 -12.64 -11.34 8.09
N LYS A 153 -12.24 -10.08 8.22
CA LYS A 153 -13.02 -9.03 8.89
C LYS A 153 -12.82 -7.71 8.18
N GLU A 154 -13.66 -6.75 8.52
CA GLU A 154 -13.51 -5.39 8.06
C GLU A 154 -12.57 -4.61 8.97
N TYR A 155 -11.71 -3.82 8.35
CA TYR A 155 -10.76 -2.95 9.03
C TYR A 155 -10.67 -1.62 8.31
N LEU A 156 -10.44 -0.53 9.05
CA LEU A 156 -10.06 0.74 8.45
C LEU A 156 -8.54 0.76 8.30
N MET A 157 -8.09 0.86 7.05
CA MET A 157 -6.69 0.76 6.68
C MET A 157 -6.22 2.04 6.00
N GLN A 158 -5.03 2.53 6.35
CA GLN A 158 -4.50 3.75 5.77
C GLN A 158 -4.15 3.53 4.29
N LEU A 159 -4.80 4.26 3.40
CA LEU A 159 -4.44 4.30 1.98
C LEU A 159 -3.19 5.18 1.83
N ILE A 160 -2.13 4.66 1.21
CA ILE A 160 -0.83 5.34 1.09
C ILE A 160 -0.45 5.72 -0.34
N ASN A 161 -1.29 5.44 -1.33
CA ASN A 161 -1.10 5.90 -2.72
C ASN A 161 -2.31 6.66 -3.30
N PRO A 162 -2.97 7.56 -2.55
CA PRO A 162 -4.23 8.17 -2.98
C PRO A 162 -4.15 8.96 -4.31
N GLU A 163 -2.96 9.38 -4.73
CA GLU A 163 -2.77 10.10 -6.00
C GLU A 163 -2.78 9.18 -7.24
N PHE A 164 -2.60 7.86 -7.07
CA PHE A 164 -2.48 6.90 -8.17
C PHE A 164 -3.06 5.51 -7.82
N ASN A 165 -4.20 5.49 -7.14
CA ASN A 165 -4.86 4.28 -6.61
C ASN A 165 -6.01 3.74 -7.48
N SER A 166 -6.21 4.25 -8.69
CA SER A 166 -7.35 3.91 -9.55
C SER A 166 -7.40 2.44 -9.97
N ILE A 167 -6.26 1.76 -10.01
CA ILE A 167 -6.14 0.34 -10.39
C ILE A 167 -5.65 -0.52 -9.22
N ILE A 168 -4.63 -0.05 -8.50
CA ILE A 168 -4.06 -0.74 -7.34
C ILE A 168 -4.14 0.20 -6.14
N GLU A 169 -4.86 -0.20 -5.10
CA GLU A 169 -4.85 0.50 -3.82
C GLU A 169 -3.79 -0.14 -2.91
N VAL A 170 -2.94 0.68 -2.29
CA VAL A 170 -1.90 0.24 -1.37
C VAL A 170 -2.23 0.74 0.02
N TYR A 171 -2.27 -0.19 0.95
CA TYR A 171 -2.56 0.07 2.35
C TYR A 171 -1.33 -0.20 3.22
N GLY A 172 -1.07 0.72 4.15
CA GLY A 172 0.02 0.59 5.10
C GLY A 172 -0.16 -0.63 6.02
N ASP A 173 0.92 -1.34 6.32
CA ASP A 173 1.01 -2.26 7.45
C ASP A 173 1.69 -1.53 8.62
N PRO A 174 0.95 -1.09 9.65
CA PRO A 174 1.51 -0.34 10.78
C PRO A 174 2.58 -1.10 11.58
N ASN A 175 2.66 -2.42 11.41
CA ASN A 175 3.65 -3.28 12.05
C ASN A 175 4.73 -3.76 11.05
N ALA A 176 4.83 -3.14 9.87
CA ALA A 176 5.87 -3.46 8.92
C ALA A 176 7.23 -3.08 9.48
N ASN A 177 8.14 -4.05 9.52
CA ASN A 177 9.54 -3.79 9.83
C ASN A 177 10.20 -3.06 8.67
N GLU A 178 11.19 -2.23 8.95
CA GLU A 178 12.00 -1.59 7.91
C GLU A 178 13.08 -2.56 7.39
N THR A 179 13.48 -2.38 6.13
CA THR A 179 14.67 -3.01 5.58
C THR A 179 15.88 -2.55 6.38
N GLN A 180 16.63 -3.51 6.91
CA GLN A 180 17.96 -3.22 7.47
C GLN A 180 18.85 -2.92 6.27
N GLY A 181 19.52 -1.77 6.30
CA GLY A 181 20.45 -1.40 5.24
C GLY A 181 21.62 -2.36 5.19
N VAL A 182 22.09 -2.67 3.98
CA VAL A 182 23.36 -3.38 3.78
C VAL A 182 24.41 -2.30 3.53
N SER A 183 25.40 -2.18 4.42
CA SER A 183 26.54 -1.31 4.21
C SER A 183 27.52 -2.00 3.27
N PHE A 184 27.70 -1.49 2.06
CA PHE A 184 28.77 -1.93 1.16
C PHE A 184 29.65 -0.72 0.81
N GLY A 185 30.94 -0.76 1.18
CA GLY A 185 31.90 0.30 0.87
C GLY A 185 31.71 1.63 1.62
N GLY A 186 31.15 1.62 2.84
CA GLY A 186 30.96 2.84 3.64
C GLY A 186 29.75 3.69 3.26
N MET A 187 29.03 3.34 2.18
CA MET A 187 27.75 3.93 1.81
C MET A 187 26.62 3.00 2.27
N GLN A 188 25.70 3.51 3.11
CA GLN A 188 24.55 2.74 3.57
C GLN A 188 23.51 2.63 2.44
N MET A 189 23.54 1.53 1.68
CA MET A 189 22.52 1.22 0.68
C MET A 189 21.35 0.48 1.35
N GLY A 190 20.15 1.04 1.29
CA GLY A 190 18.91 0.27 1.47
C GLY A 190 18.31 0.13 2.87
N GLY A 191 18.57 1.06 3.79
CA GLY A 191 17.86 1.14 5.07
C GLY A 191 16.54 1.93 4.97
N GLY A 192 15.49 1.48 5.65
CA GLY A 192 14.33 2.33 5.97
C GLY A 192 13.04 2.15 5.17
N LEU A 193 13.01 1.25 4.18
CA LEU A 193 11.80 0.93 3.42
C LEU A 193 10.97 -0.12 4.18
N LEU A 194 9.64 0.05 4.23
CA LEU A 194 8.76 -0.94 4.86
C LEU A 194 8.84 -2.29 4.11
N LYS A 195 8.86 -3.39 4.86
CA LYS A 195 8.96 -4.76 4.33
C LYS A 195 7.63 -5.36 3.94
N SER A 196 6.51 -4.72 4.26
CA SER A 196 5.19 -5.26 3.96
C SER A 196 4.15 -4.18 3.74
N PHE A 197 3.19 -4.52 2.90
CA PHE A 197 2.01 -3.72 2.58
C PHE A 197 0.81 -4.64 2.38
N TYR A 198 -0.39 -4.07 2.42
CA TYR A 198 -1.57 -4.74 1.90
C TYR A 198 -1.92 -4.12 0.55
N LEU A 199 -2.11 -4.95 -0.47
CA LEU A 199 -2.46 -4.50 -1.81
C LEU A 199 -3.88 -4.94 -2.12
N LYS A 200 -4.62 -4.05 -2.79
CA LYS A 200 -5.88 -4.38 -3.43
C LYS A 200 -5.79 -4.15 -4.92
N LYS A 201 -6.17 -5.15 -5.70
CA LYS A 201 -6.34 -5.06 -7.16
C LYS A 201 -7.64 -5.77 -7.52
N GLY A 202 -8.56 -5.07 -8.17
CA GLY A 202 -9.94 -5.53 -8.31
C GLY A 202 -10.58 -5.77 -6.93
N ASP A 203 -11.19 -6.94 -6.74
CA ASP A 203 -11.82 -7.32 -5.47
C ASP A 203 -10.89 -8.06 -4.49
N LYS A 204 -9.66 -8.36 -4.90
CA LYS A 204 -8.71 -9.11 -4.07
C LYS A 204 -7.88 -8.17 -3.22
N VAL A 205 -7.91 -8.37 -1.90
CA VAL A 205 -7.02 -7.73 -0.93
C VAL A 205 -6.09 -8.80 -0.33
N PHE A 206 -4.78 -8.56 -0.34
CA PHE A 206 -3.81 -9.50 0.25
C PHE A 206 -2.66 -8.77 0.94
N TRP A 207 -2.08 -9.41 1.97
CA TRP A 207 -0.85 -8.94 2.60
C TRP A 207 0.36 -9.48 1.83
N MET A 208 1.28 -8.58 1.45
CA MET A 208 2.52 -8.92 0.74
C MET A 208 3.74 -8.51 1.56
N HIS A 209 4.60 -9.47 1.87
CA HIS A 209 5.94 -9.21 2.41
C HIS A 209 6.97 -9.11 1.27
N LYS A 210 8.08 -8.42 1.50
CA LYS A 210 9.13 -8.21 0.50
C LYS A 210 9.71 -9.50 -0.09
N SER A 211 9.66 -10.60 0.65
CA SER A 211 10.13 -11.92 0.18
C SER A 211 9.22 -12.48 -0.91
N ASP A 212 7.95 -12.11 -0.88
CA ASP A 212 6.90 -12.70 -1.72
C ASP A 212 6.69 -11.84 -2.97
N PHE A 213 7.41 -10.72 -3.10
CA PHE A 213 7.25 -9.78 -4.21
C PHE A 213 7.43 -10.44 -5.58
N GLY A 214 8.38 -11.37 -5.71
CA GLY A 214 8.57 -12.12 -6.95
C GLY A 214 7.38 -13.03 -7.28
N ASP A 215 6.78 -13.65 -6.26
CA ASP A 215 5.64 -14.56 -6.42
C ASP A 215 4.37 -13.80 -6.84
N TYR A 216 4.16 -12.61 -6.28
CA TYR A 216 3.01 -11.76 -6.60
C TYR A 216 3.22 -10.87 -7.84
N TYR A 217 4.43 -10.79 -8.39
CA TYR A 217 4.74 -9.83 -9.46
C TYR A 217 3.80 -9.95 -10.66
N ASN A 218 3.57 -11.18 -11.15
CA ASN A 218 2.66 -11.44 -12.27
C ASN A 218 1.18 -11.21 -11.89
N GLU A 219 0.80 -11.44 -10.64
CA GLU A 219 -0.57 -11.14 -10.18
C GLU A 219 -0.83 -9.63 -10.17
N ILE A 220 0.17 -8.84 -9.79
CA ILE A 220 0.07 -7.38 -9.69
C ILE A 220 0.17 -6.71 -11.06
N PHE A 221 1.02 -7.20 -11.97
CA PHE A 221 1.39 -6.49 -13.19
C PHE A 221 1.20 -7.27 -14.51
N GLY A 222 0.95 -8.59 -14.43
CA GLY A 222 1.03 -9.51 -15.57
C GLY A 222 -0.05 -9.34 -16.64
N ASP A 223 -1.10 -8.58 -16.34
CA ASP A 223 -2.18 -8.19 -17.25
C ASP A 223 -1.84 -6.97 -18.12
N ASN A 224 -0.66 -6.34 -17.95
CA ASN A 224 -0.13 -5.32 -18.85
C ASN A 224 1.19 -5.78 -19.50
N PRO A 225 1.15 -6.39 -20.71
CA PRO A 225 2.35 -6.91 -21.37
C PRO A 225 3.42 -5.85 -21.66
N GLU A 226 3.02 -4.61 -21.99
CA GLU A 226 3.97 -3.53 -22.24
C GLU A 226 4.68 -3.09 -20.96
N PHE A 227 3.97 -3.09 -19.83
CA PHE A 227 4.60 -2.87 -18.53
C PHE A 227 5.61 -3.97 -18.21
N ILE A 228 5.23 -5.25 -18.38
CA ILE A 228 6.12 -6.40 -18.13
C ILE A 228 7.37 -6.35 -19.01
N LYS A 229 7.22 -5.92 -20.27
CA LYS A 229 8.33 -5.74 -21.20
C LYS A 229 9.28 -4.62 -20.76
N GLN A 230 8.76 -3.53 -20.21
CA GLN A 230 9.58 -2.41 -19.72
C GLN A 230 10.23 -2.69 -18.37
N TYR A 231 9.56 -3.45 -17.49
CA TYR A 231 9.95 -3.64 -16.09
C TYR A 231 10.05 -5.11 -15.66
N PRO A 232 10.68 -6.02 -16.41
CA PRO A 232 10.63 -7.45 -16.12
C PRO A 232 11.15 -7.79 -14.72
N LEU A 233 10.56 -8.82 -14.08
CA LEU A 233 10.83 -9.21 -12.70
C LEU A 233 12.33 -9.35 -12.37
N ASN A 234 13.13 -9.91 -13.28
CA ASN A 234 14.56 -10.13 -13.09
C ASN A 234 15.42 -8.84 -13.14
N SER A 235 14.80 -7.70 -13.44
CA SER A 235 15.44 -6.39 -13.62
C SER A 235 15.01 -5.37 -12.57
N ILE A 236 14.03 -5.70 -11.74
CA ILE A 236 13.47 -4.81 -10.72
C ILE A 236 13.75 -5.35 -9.31
N GLU A 237 13.57 -4.49 -8.31
CA GLU A 237 13.76 -4.86 -6.90
C GLU A 237 12.64 -4.28 -6.03
N TRP A 238 12.51 -4.80 -4.80
CA TRP A 238 11.52 -4.34 -3.81
C TRP A 238 11.55 -2.82 -3.60
N GLY A 239 12.75 -2.22 -3.69
CA GLY A 239 12.97 -0.79 -3.57
C GLY A 239 12.15 0.06 -4.55
N TYR A 240 11.72 -0.51 -5.66
CA TYR A 240 11.03 0.19 -6.74
C TYR A 240 9.50 0.04 -6.67
N LEU A 241 8.95 -0.67 -5.68
CA LEU A 241 7.53 -1.03 -5.64
C LEU A 241 6.60 0.18 -5.83
N SER A 242 6.85 1.30 -5.13
CA SER A 242 6.01 2.49 -5.25
C SER A 242 6.03 3.11 -6.64
N PHE A 243 7.21 3.12 -7.27
CA PHE A 243 7.37 3.57 -8.65
C PHE A 243 6.68 2.62 -9.63
N LEU A 244 6.85 1.31 -9.46
CA LEU A 244 6.25 0.30 -10.33
C LEU A 244 4.73 0.37 -10.31
N ILE A 245 4.11 0.54 -9.13
CA ILE A 245 2.65 0.73 -9.03
C ILE A 245 2.21 2.04 -9.70
N TYR A 246 2.95 3.14 -9.50
CA TYR A 246 2.67 4.40 -10.18
C TYR A 246 2.72 4.26 -11.70
N GLU A 247 3.81 3.72 -12.24
CA GLU A 247 3.99 3.53 -13.68
C GLU A 247 2.99 2.55 -14.27
N TYR A 248 2.70 1.45 -13.56
CA TYR A 248 1.69 0.50 -13.98
C TYR A 248 0.31 1.16 -14.09
N THR A 249 -0.07 1.96 -13.08
CA THR A 249 -1.32 2.71 -13.11
C THR A 249 -1.35 3.65 -14.33
N ARG A 250 -0.31 4.47 -14.49
CA ARG A 250 -0.17 5.42 -15.61
C ARG A 250 -0.26 4.73 -16.98
N MET A 251 0.56 3.71 -17.22
CA MET A 251 0.60 2.98 -18.51
C MET A 251 -0.72 2.26 -18.83
N THR A 252 -1.41 1.77 -17.81
CA THR A 252 -2.69 1.05 -17.98
C THR A 252 -3.87 2.00 -18.20
N GLU A 253 -3.79 3.24 -17.71
CA GLU A 253 -4.77 4.28 -18.02
C GLU A 253 -4.55 4.87 -19.42
N GLU A 254 -3.30 5.10 -19.81
CA GLU A 254 -2.93 5.57 -21.15
C GLU A 254 -3.33 4.58 -22.25
N SER A 255 -3.27 3.27 -22.00
CA SER A 255 -3.68 2.25 -22.98
C SER A 255 -5.20 2.12 -23.17
N LYS A 256 -6.00 2.76 -22.31
CA LYS A 256 -7.48 2.79 -22.42
C LYS A 256 -8.00 4.02 -23.17
N GLN A 257 -7.13 4.98 -23.48
CA GLN A 257 -7.45 6.18 -24.26
C GLN A 257 -7.22 5.92 -25.75
#